data_AF-A0AAV2RFL6-F1
#
_entry.id   AF-A0AAV2RFL6-F1
#
_cell.length_a   1.000
_cell.length_b   1.000
_cell.length_c   1.000
_cell.angle_alpha   90.00
_cell.angle_beta   90.00
_cell.angle_gamma   90.00
#
_symmetry.space_group_name_H-M   'P 1'
#
loop_
_entity.id
_entity.type
_entity.pdbx_description
1 polymer ?
#
loop_
_entity_poly.entity_id
_entity_poly.type
_entity_poly.pdbx_seq_one_letter_code
_entity_poly.pdbx_strand_id
1 'polypeptide(L)'
;MSVAALLLAAVLSYASGQGYDLPAPSYGAPDLRGSASQLSNSYSAPGGPRGEDEVDPIAELAANIPGGGVPGEDYPILASVPDTGFICEDQEFPGYYADTADEAGCQVFHICQEDFRQDSFLCPNGTIFNQQYFVCDWWFNVDCAASESFFGLNADIGKLPEDDLLRDASSLDNAYAAPPSDSYSAPGAGRSLSGRRRSFG
;
A
#
# COMPACT_ATOMS: atom_id res chain seq x y z
N MET A 1 -14.51 -57.86 -6.20
CA MET A 1 -14.37 -56.67 -5.33
C MET A 1 -13.76 -55.56 -6.18
N SER A 2 -14.59 -54.60 -6.58
CA SER A 2 -14.25 -53.61 -7.61
C SER A 2 -13.40 -52.49 -7.03
N VAL A 3 -12.41 -52.02 -7.79
CA VAL A 3 -11.46 -50.94 -7.44
C VAL A 3 -12.18 -49.65 -7.01
N ALA A 4 -13.43 -49.47 -7.43
CA ALA A 4 -14.30 -48.37 -7.00
C ALA A 4 -14.56 -48.30 -5.48
N ALA A 5 -14.48 -49.42 -4.75
CA ALA A 5 -14.71 -49.44 -3.31
C ALA A 5 -13.52 -48.94 -2.48
N LEU A 6 -12.29 -48.97 -3.03
CA LEU A 6 -11.09 -48.48 -2.37
C LEU A 6 -10.96 -46.95 -2.43
N LEU A 7 -11.52 -46.31 -3.47
CA LEU A 7 -11.48 -44.86 -3.59
C LEU A 7 -12.45 -44.16 -2.63
N LEU A 8 -13.63 -44.73 -2.34
CA LEU A 8 -14.56 -44.13 -1.37
C LEU A 8 -14.04 -44.17 0.08
N ALA A 9 -13.24 -45.18 0.44
CA ALA A 9 -12.65 -45.26 1.77
C ALA A 9 -11.54 -44.22 1.99
N ALA A 10 -10.85 -43.80 0.92
CA ALA A 10 -9.80 -42.78 1.01
C ALA A 10 -10.36 -41.36 1.19
N VAL A 11 -11.55 -41.06 0.64
CA VAL A 11 -12.15 -39.71 0.72
C VAL A 11 -12.73 -39.41 2.12
N LEU A 12 -13.17 -40.43 2.87
CA LEU A 12 -13.76 -40.26 4.20
C LEU A 12 -12.74 -40.20 5.36
N SER A 13 -11.46 -40.52 5.11
CA SER A 13 -10.39 -40.44 6.13
C SER A 13 -9.55 -39.17 6.05
N TYR A 14 -9.72 -38.32 5.03
CA TYR A 14 -8.98 -37.05 4.90
C TYR A 14 -9.72 -35.85 5.50
N ALA A 15 -10.94 -36.03 6.01
CA ALA A 15 -11.79 -34.97 6.54
C ALA A 15 -11.56 -34.66 8.03
N SER A 16 -10.38 -34.97 8.58
CA SER A 16 -10.05 -34.65 9.97
C SER A 16 -8.64 -34.10 10.11
N GLY A 17 -8.57 -32.78 10.26
CA GLY A 17 -7.45 -32.05 10.82
C GLY A 17 -6.40 -31.68 9.79
N GLN A 18 -6.39 -30.42 9.37
CA GLN A 18 -5.41 -29.43 9.82
C GLN A 18 -6.04 -28.04 9.68
N GLY A 19 -6.36 -27.41 10.81
CA GLY A 19 -6.56 -25.96 10.82
C GLY A 19 -5.19 -25.34 10.56
N TYR A 20 -5.06 -24.66 9.42
CA TYR A 20 -3.90 -23.81 9.18
C TYR A 20 -4.18 -22.49 9.92
N ASP A 21 -3.58 -22.34 11.10
CA ASP A 21 -3.44 -21.01 11.70
C ASP A 21 -2.47 -20.21 10.83
N LEU A 22 -3.01 -19.31 9.99
CA LEU A 22 -2.21 -18.30 9.32
C LEU A 22 -1.77 -17.28 10.38
N PRO A 23 -0.46 -17.05 10.59
CA PRO A 23 -0.03 -15.93 11.39
C PRO A 23 -0.45 -14.65 10.65
N ALA A 24 -1.19 -13.77 11.34
CA ALA A 24 -1.47 -12.43 10.84
C ALA A 24 -0.14 -11.73 10.49
N PRO A 25 -0.08 -10.89 9.43
CA PRO A 25 1.09 -10.07 9.17
C PRO A 25 1.30 -9.14 10.37
N SER A 26 2.32 -9.46 11.16
CA SER A 26 2.72 -8.63 12.29
C SER A 26 3.52 -7.47 11.72
N TYR A 27 2.87 -6.32 11.58
CA TYR A 27 3.55 -5.03 11.56
C TYR A 27 4.09 -4.72 12.97
N GLY A 28 4.97 -5.59 13.46
CA GLY A 28 5.71 -5.42 14.69
C GLY A 28 7.10 -4.95 14.35
N ALA A 29 7.45 -3.73 14.78
CA ALA A 29 8.85 -3.36 14.88
C ALA A 29 9.57 -4.41 15.77
N PRO A 30 10.77 -4.88 15.41
CA PRO A 30 11.49 -5.83 16.26
C PRO A 30 11.71 -5.20 17.64
N ASP A 31 11.38 -5.95 18.68
CA ASP A 31 11.60 -5.55 20.07
C ASP A 31 13.11 -5.55 20.36
N LEU A 32 13.75 -4.39 20.18
CA LEU A 32 15.20 -4.19 20.33
C LEU A 32 15.72 -4.39 21.76
N ARG A 33 14.88 -4.86 22.70
CA ARG A 33 15.24 -5.08 24.10
C ARG A 33 15.93 -6.42 24.37
N GLY A 34 16.00 -7.32 23.39
CA GLY A 34 16.66 -8.64 23.53
C GLY A 34 18.02 -8.79 22.84
N SER A 35 18.37 -7.94 21.88
CA SER A 35 19.56 -8.15 21.02
C SER A 35 20.84 -7.49 21.53
N ALA A 36 20.78 -6.75 22.64
CA ALA A 36 21.95 -6.08 23.22
C ALA A 36 22.99 -7.03 23.85
N SER A 37 22.73 -8.34 23.89
CA SER A 37 23.63 -9.32 24.52
C SER A 37 24.33 -10.27 23.54
N GLN A 38 24.03 -10.18 22.24
CA GLN A 38 24.76 -10.91 21.19
C GLN A 38 25.23 -10.00 20.04
N LEU A 39 25.18 -8.69 20.24
CA LEU A 39 26.04 -7.77 19.50
C LEU A 39 27.50 -8.06 19.93
N SER A 40 28.10 -9.04 19.25
CA SER A 40 29.53 -8.98 19.00
C SER A 40 29.76 -7.76 18.10
N ASN A 41 29.76 -6.58 18.73
CA ASN A 41 30.19 -5.35 18.11
C ASN A 41 31.62 -5.60 17.61
N SER A 42 31.77 -5.82 16.30
CA SER A 42 33.04 -5.62 15.61
C SER A 42 33.30 -4.11 15.40
N TYR A 43 32.96 -3.28 16.40
CA TYR A 43 33.60 -2.00 16.56
C TYR A 43 35.04 -2.31 16.97
N SER A 44 35.91 -2.38 15.96
CA SER A 44 37.34 -2.47 16.11
C SER A 44 37.80 -1.52 17.22
N ALA A 45 38.35 -2.09 18.28
CA ALA A 45 39.07 -1.35 19.29
C ALA A 45 40.15 -0.49 18.59
N PRO A 46 40.39 0.75 19.02
CA PRO A 46 41.46 1.56 18.43
C PRO A 46 42.81 0.93 18.83
N GLY A 47 43.41 0.15 17.94
CA GLY A 47 44.72 -0.48 18.17
C GLY A 47 45.07 -1.76 17.38
N GLY A 48 44.23 -2.24 16.46
CA GLY A 48 44.56 -3.41 15.62
C GLY A 48 45.54 -3.08 14.47
N PRO A 49 46.36 -4.05 14.00
CA PRO A 49 47.28 -3.84 12.89
C PRO A 49 46.51 -3.49 11.63
N ARG A 50 46.97 -2.46 10.92
CA ARG A 50 46.35 -1.85 9.75
C ARG A 50 46.48 -2.79 8.54
N GLY A 51 45.66 -3.84 8.52
CA GLY A 51 45.28 -4.53 7.29
C GLY A 51 44.24 -3.68 6.58
N GLU A 52 44.36 -3.58 5.27
CA GLU A 52 43.40 -2.87 4.42
C GLU A 52 42.17 -3.79 4.33
N ASP A 53 41.30 -3.71 5.33
CA ASP A 53 40.04 -4.44 5.35
C ASP A 53 39.15 -3.85 4.24
N GLU A 54 39.24 -4.42 3.04
CA GLU A 54 38.27 -4.21 1.98
C GLU A 54 36.92 -4.73 2.49
N VAL A 55 36.07 -3.83 2.94
CA VAL A 55 34.70 -4.15 3.32
C VAL A 55 33.97 -4.51 2.04
N ASP A 56 33.57 -5.78 1.89
CA ASP A 56 32.73 -6.21 0.77
C ASP A 56 31.36 -5.52 0.89
N PRO A 57 31.04 -4.56 0.01
CA PRO A 57 29.81 -3.79 0.11
C PRO A 57 28.55 -4.64 -0.09
N ILE A 58 28.65 -5.77 -0.79
CA ILE A 58 27.51 -6.67 -1.03
C ILE A 58 27.22 -7.50 0.23
N ALA A 59 28.26 -7.98 0.90
CA ALA A 59 28.11 -8.66 2.18
C ALA A 59 27.54 -7.74 3.26
N GLU A 60 27.97 -6.47 3.29
CA GLU A 60 27.42 -5.46 4.19
C GLU A 60 25.94 -5.17 3.89
N LEU A 61 25.58 -5.06 2.61
CA LEU A 61 24.19 -4.89 2.19
C LEU A 61 23.30 -6.04 2.67
N ALA A 62 23.74 -7.28 2.44
CA ALA A 62 23.03 -8.48 2.88
C ALA A 62 22.84 -8.53 4.41
N ALA A 63 23.86 -8.12 5.17
CA ALA A 63 23.81 -8.10 6.63
C ALA A 63 22.79 -7.10 7.21
N ASN A 64 22.46 -6.04 6.46
CA ASN A 64 21.55 -4.98 6.91
C ASN A 64 20.11 -5.12 6.35
N ILE A 65 19.88 -6.03 5.41
CA ILE A 65 18.55 -6.31 4.84
C ILE A 65 17.91 -7.50 5.58
N PRO A 66 16.69 -7.36 6.13
CA PRO A 66 15.96 -8.45 6.76
C PRO A 66 15.71 -9.65 5.83
N GLY A 67 15.39 -10.81 6.43
CA GLY A 67 15.01 -12.02 5.70
C GLY A 67 16.18 -12.90 5.26
N GLY A 68 17.43 -12.40 5.34
CA GLY A 68 18.63 -13.20 5.10
C GLY A 68 18.84 -13.64 3.65
N GLY A 69 18.24 -12.90 2.70
CA GLY A 69 18.41 -13.16 1.26
C GLY A 69 19.74 -12.66 0.72
N VAL A 70 20.18 -13.27 -0.36
CA VAL A 70 21.40 -12.96 -1.11
C VAL A 70 21.10 -11.88 -2.16
N PRO A 71 21.71 -10.68 -2.06
CA PRO A 71 21.55 -9.64 -3.08
C PRO A 71 22.00 -10.12 -4.46
N GLY A 72 21.18 -9.90 -5.48
CA GLY A 72 21.41 -10.35 -6.85
C GLY A 72 20.94 -11.78 -7.16
N GLU A 73 20.56 -12.56 -6.15
CA GLU A 73 19.96 -13.90 -6.31
C GLU A 73 18.51 -13.93 -5.84
N ASP A 74 18.26 -13.60 -4.57
CA ASP A 74 16.92 -13.62 -3.97
C ASP A 74 16.12 -12.33 -4.25
N TYR A 75 16.83 -11.22 -4.46
CA TYR A 75 16.25 -9.95 -4.86
C TYR A 75 17.26 -9.15 -5.70
N PRO A 76 16.79 -8.35 -6.66
CA PRO A 76 17.67 -7.56 -7.52
C PRO A 76 18.29 -6.36 -6.78
N ILE A 77 19.43 -5.90 -7.30
CA ILE A 77 20.19 -4.74 -6.80
C ILE A 77 20.51 -3.76 -7.94
N LEU A 78 19.49 -3.47 -8.74
CA LEU A 78 19.62 -2.64 -9.94
C LEU A 78 20.06 -1.22 -9.57
N ALA A 79 21.04 -0.70 -10.31
CA ALA A 79 21.50 0.69 -10.17
C ALA A 79 20.71 1.67 -11.06
N SER A 80 19.97 1.15 -12.04
CA SER A 80 19.18 1.91 -13.00
C SER A 80 18.04 1.05 -13.53
N VAL A 81 16.97 1.68 -14.01
CA VAL A 81 15.85 0.98 -14.66
C VAL A 81 16.34 0.33 -15.97
N PRO A 82 16.27 -1.00 -16.13
CA PRO A 82 16.54 -1.69 -17.39
C PRO A 82 15.46 -1.40 -18.44
N ASP A 83 15.78 -1.66 -19.70
CA ASP A 83 14.80 -1.68 -20.79
C ASP A 83 14.16 -3.07 -20.86
N THR A 84 12.92 -3.18 -20.39
CA THR A 84 12.13 -4.42 -20.33
C THR A 84 11.06 -4.51 -21.41
N GLY A 85 10.86 -3.42 -22.16
CA GLY A 85 9.74 -3.29 -23.10
C GLY A 85 8.40 -2.95 -22.45
N PHE A 86 8.33 -2.70 -21.14
CA PHE A 86 7.11 -2.21 -20.49
C PHE A 86 6.68 -0.86 -21.09
N ILE A 87 5.43 -0.77 -21.54
CA ILE A 87 4.82 0.46 -22.04
C ILE A 87 3.44 0.71 -21.41
N CYS A 88 3.21 1.93 -20.96
CA CYS A 88 1.92 2.35 -20.40
C CYS A 88 0.75 2.32 -21.39
N GLU A 89 1.03 2.37 -22.71
CA GLU A 89 -0.01 2.28 -23.75
C GLU A 89 -0.70 0.92 -23.79
N ASP A 90 -0.03 -0.15 -23.32
CA ASP A 90 -0.59 -1.50 -23.28
C ASP A 90 -1.39 -1.77 -21.99
N GLN A 91 -1.41 -0.82 -21.05
CA GLN A 91 -2.07 -0.98 -19.77
C GLN A 91 -3.51 -0.46 -19.81
N GLU A 92 -4.43 -1.17 -19.17
CA GLU A 92 -5.87 -0.85 -19.20
C GLU A 92 -6.23 0.45 -18.44
N PHE A 93 -5.48 0.77 -17.38
CA PHE A 93 -5.79 1.88 -16.49
C PHE A 93 -4.56 2.77 -16.24
N PRO A 94 -4.75 4.08 -15.95
CA PRO A 94 -3.69 4.84 -15.29
C PRO A 94 -3.46 4.27 -13.88
N GLY A 95 -2.22 4.32 -13.41
CA GLY A 95 -1.89 3.76 -12.09
C GLY A 95 -0.45 3.32 -11.96
N TYR A 96 -0.20 2.39 -11.04
CA TYR A 96 1.11 1.86 -10.71
C TYR A 96 1.22 0.40 -11.16
N TYR A 97 2.34 0.05 -11.77
CA TYR A 97 2.56 -1.25 -12.39
C TYR A 97 3.91 -1.82 -11.98
N ALA A 98 3.91 -3.00 -11.36
CA ALA A 98 5.11 -3.80 -11.16
C ALA A 98 5.67 -4.23 -12.51
N ASP A 99 6.97 -4.07 -12.71
CA ASP A 99 7.63 -4.65 -13.88
C ASP A 99 8.06 -6.09 -13.55
N THR A 100 7.32 -7.05 -14.08
CA THR A 100 7.51 -8.48 -13.85
C THR A 100 8.57 -9.11 -14.75
N ALA A 101 9.18 -8.35 -15.67
CA ALA A 101 10.27 -8.87 -16.49
C ALA A 101 11.45 -9.31 -15.61
N ASP A 102 12.13 -10.39 -16.01
CA ASP A 102 13.23 -10.98 -15.23
C ASP A 102 14.36 -9.97 -14.96
N GLU A 103 14.60 -9.04 -15.89
CA GLU A 103 15.61 -7.99 -15.75
C GLU A 103 15.23 -6.93 -14.71
N ALA A 104 13.93 -6.69 -14.48
CA ALA A 104 13.42 -5.75 -13.49
C ALA A 104 13.12 -6.42 -12.14
N GLY A 105 12.67 -7.68 -12.14
CA GLY A 105 12.39 -8.50 -10.96
C GLY A 105 11.47 -7.84 -9.95
N CYS A 106 10.46 -7.08 -10.41
CA CYS A 106 9.60 -6.22 -9.60
C CYS A 106 10.33 -5.15 -8.75
N GLN A 107 11.64 -4.99 -8.83
CA GLN A 107 12.31 -3.83 -8.21
C GLN A 107 11.99 -2.56 -8.97
N VAL A 108 11.74 -2.65 -10.27
CA VAL A 108 11.17 -1.55 -11.04
C VAL A 108 9.66 -1.55 -10.91
N PHE A 109 9.10 -0.35 -10.77
CA PHE A 109 7.70 -0.11 -11.04
C PHE A 109 7.52 1.14 -11.88
N HIS A 110 6.41 1.19 -12.60
CA HIS A 110 6.05 2.29 -13.49
C HIS A 110 4.80 3.00 -12.98
N ILE A 111 4.74 4.30 -13.18
CA ILE A 111 3.54 5.12 -13.00
C ILE A 111 3.05 5.50 -14.39
N CYS A 112 1.85 5.05 -14.72
CA CYS A 112 1.17 5.34 -15.97
C CYS A 112 0.13 6.44 -15.76
N GLN A 113 0.24 7.51 -16.54
CA GLN A 113 -0.68 8.64 -16.52
C GLN A 113 -1.78 8.46 -17.57
N GLU A 114 -2.87 9.23 -17.47
CA GLU A 114 -4.01 9.15 -18.40
C GLU A 114 -3.63 9.41 -19.87
N ASP A 115 -2.56 10.18 -20.10
CA ASP A 115 -2.02 10.48 -21.42
C ASP A 115 -0.86 9.54 -21.83
N PHE A 116 -0.80 8.36 -21.21
CA PHE A 116 0.21 7.31 -21.41
C PHE A 116 1.65 7.73 -21.08
N ARG A 117 1.86 8.90 -20.46
CA ARG A 117 3.18 9.23 -19.93
C ARG A 117 3.58 8.21 -18.87
N GLN A 118 4.82 7.78 -18.97
CA GLN A 118 5.42 6.73 -18.15
C GLN A 118 6.57 7.33 -17.34
N ASP A 119 6.47 7.21 -16.02
CA ASP A 119 7.57 7.46 -15.10
C ASP A 119 8.01 6.12 -14.49
N SER A 120 9.31 5.89 -14.36
CA SER A 120 9.84 4.59 -13.90
C SER A 120 10.76 4.78 -12.71
N PHE A 121 10.63 3.90 -11.71
CA PHE A 121 11.30 4.03 -10.43
C PHE A 121 11.85 2.69 -9.95
N LEU A 122 12.92 2.75 -9.16
CA LEU A 122 13.45 1.59 -8.45
C LEU A 122 13.00 1.62 -6.99
N CYS A 123 12.51 0.48 -6.51
CA CYS A 123 12.42 0.19 -5.09
C CYS A 123 13.84 0.10 -4.48
N PRO A 124 14.02 0.50 -3.20
CA PRO A 124 15.29 0.32 -2.49
C PRO A 124 15.76 -1.14 -2.48
N ASN A 125 17.08 -1.35 -2.41
CA ASN A 125 17.66 -2.69 -2.31
C ASN A 125 17.06 -3.47 -1.12
N GLY A 126 16.66 -4.72 -1.37
CA GLY A 126 15.97 -5.57 -0.40
C GLY A 126 14.44 -5.47 -0.45
N THR A 127 13.89 -4.60 -1.30
CA THR A 127 12.45 -4.46 -1.50
C THR A 127 12.08 -4.57 -2.97
N ILE A 128 10.86 -5.05 -3.24
CA ILE A 128 10.26 -5.09 -4.57
C ILE A 128 8.82 -4.58 -4.49
N PHE A 129 8.29 -4.14 -5.63
CA PHE A 129 6.98 -3.50 -5.68
C PHE A 129 5.86 -4.52 -5.46
N ASN A 130 5.14 -4.33 -4.37
CA ASN A 130 3.95 -5.09 -4.05
C ASN A 130 2.75 -4.46 -4.77
N GLN A 131 2.40 -5.03 -5.92
CA GLN A 131 1.29 -4.54 -6.74
C GLN A 131 -0.05 -4.48 -6.00
N GLN A 132 -0.30 -5.41 -5.08
CA GLN A 132 -1.56 -5.49 -4.34
C GLN A 132 -1.76 -4.30 -3.40
N TYR A 133 -0.67 -3.74 -2.86
CA TYR A 133 -0.69 -2.66 -1.87
C TYR A 133 -0.06 -1.36 -2.36
N PHE A 134 0.39 -1.32 -3.62
CA PHE A 134 1.03 -0.16 -4.24
C PHE A 134 2.21 0.41 -3.46
N VAL A 135 3.05 -0.47 -2.89
CA VAL A 135 4.20 -0.08 -2.05
C VAL A 135 5.38 -1.00 -2.30
N CYS A 136 6.61 -0.49 -2.15
CA CYS A 136 7.79 -1.36 -2.06
C CYS A 136 7.77 -2.08 -0.70
N ASP A 137 7.68 -3.40 -0.72
CA ASP A 137 7.71 -4.25 0.47
C ASP A 137 8.93 -5.17 0.41
N TRP A 138 9.28 -5.80 1.52
CA TRP A 138 10.39 -6.74 1.58
C TRP A 138 10.21 -7.85 0.54
N TRP A 139 11.31 -8.21 -0.13
CA TRP A 139 11.30 -9.18 -1.23
C TRP A 139 10.60 -10.51 -0.86
N PHE A 140 10.73 -10.97 0.38
CA PHE A 140 10.11 -12.22 0.86
C PHE A 140 8.61 -12.11 1.17
N ASN A 141 8.02 -10.91 1.12
CA ASN A 141 6.58 -10.69 1.29
C ASN A 141 5.83 -10.64 -0.05
N VAL A 142 6.56 -10.58 -1.18
CA VAL A 142 5.98 -10.29 -2.49
C VAL A 142 6.22 -11.47 -3.43
N ASP A 143 5.14 -12.02 -3.97
CA ASP A 143 5.22 -12.94 -5.10
C ASP A 143 5.20 -12.11 -6.40
N CYS A 144 6.40 -11.82 -6.93
CA CYS A 144 6.54 -10.97 -8.12
C CYS A 144 5.76 -11.52 -9.32
N ALA A 145 5.72 -12.84 -9.50
CA ALA A 145 5.00 -13.48 -10.61
C ALA A 145 3.48 -13.33 -10.49
N ALA A 146 2.95 -13.11 -9.27
CA ALA A 146 1.54 -12.86 -9.05
C ALA A 146 1.14 -11.39 -9.28
N SER A 147 2.10 -10.47 -9.43
CA SER A 147 1.83 -9.02 -9.51
C SER A 147 0.84 -8.66 -10.62
N GLU A 148 0.96 -9.23 -11.82
CA GLU A 148 0.05 -8.94 -12.95
C GLU A 148 -1.43 -9.20 -12.61
N SER A 149 -1.71 -10.20 -11.76
CA SER A 149 -3.09 -10.51 -11.33
C SER A 149 -3.74 -9.39 -10.51
N PHE A 150 -2.95 -8.45 -9.99
CA PHE A 150 -3.38 -7.30 -9.21
C PHE A 150 -3.40 -5.99 -10.01
N PHE A 151 -3.02 -5.98 -11.30
CA PHE A 151 -3.05 -4.76 -12.13
C PHE A 151 -4.44 -4.12 -12.21
N GLY A 152 -5.50 -4.92 -12.12
CA GLY A 152 -6.88 -4.43 -12.10
C GLY A 152 -7.20 -3.51 -10.91
N LEU A 153 -6.43 -3.57 -9.81
CA LEU A 153 -6.61 -2.68 -8.66
C LEU A 153 -6.35 -1.21 -9.01
N ASN A 154 -5.60 -0.94 -10.09
CA ASN A 154 -5.39 0.43 -10.57
C ASN A 154 -6.70 1.13 -10.95
N ALA A 155 -7.72 0.36 -11.35
CA ALA A 155 -9.04 0.91 -11.64
C ALA A 155 -9.66 1.63 -10.43
N ASP A 156 -9.26 1.28 -9.21
CA ASP A 156 -9.87 1.79 -7.97
C ASP A 156 -9.08 2.92 -7.32
N ILE A 157 -7.95 3.32 -7.92
CA ILE A 157 -7.18 4.47 -7.44
C ILE A 157 -8.02 5.74 -7.53
N GLY A 158 -8.13 6.44 -6.40
CA GLY A 158 -8.88 7.70 -6.30
C GLY A 158 -10.40 7.54 -6.24
N LYS A 159 -10.94 6.31 -6.25
CA LYS A 159 -12.36 6.07 -6.01
C LYS A 159 -12.63 6.03 -4.51
N LEU A 160 -13.63 6.80 -4.07
CA LEU A 160 -14.18 6.66 -2.72
C LEU A 160 -15.31 5.63 -2.73
N PRO A 161 -15.44 4.80 -1.68
CA PRO A 161 -16.62 3.96 -1.50
C PRO A 161 -17.90 4.78 -1.57
N GLU A 162 -18.96 4.25 -2.18
CA GLU A 162 -20.24 4.96 -2.31
C GLU A 162 -20.79 5.40 -0.94
N ASP A 163 -20.57 4.59 0.10
CA ASP A 163 -20.96 4.91 1.49
C ASP A 163 -20.25 6.15 2.05
N ASP A 164 -19.00 6.38 1.67
CA ASP A 164 -18.23 7.55 2.10
C ASP A 164 -18.64 8.81 1.32
N LEU A 165 -18.96 8.65 0.03
CA LEU A 165 -19.55 9.74 -0.78
C LEU A 165 -20.89 10.20 -0.21
N LEU A 166 -21.72 9.28 0.29
CA LEU A 166 -23.00 9.59 0.93
C LEU A 166 -22.81 10.27 2.30
N ARG A 167 -21.80 9.87 3.08
CA ARG A 167 -21.44 10.58 4.32
C ARG A 167 -21.02 12.01 4.04
N ASP A 168 -20.16 12.25 3.06
CA ASP A 168 -19.70 13.60 2.75
C ASP A 168 -20.81 14.50 2.18
N ALA A 169 -21.66 13.96 1.30
CA ALA A 169 -22.84 14.67 0.81
C ALA A 169 -23.80 15.08 1.94
N SER A 170 -24.08 14.16 2.88
CA SER A 170 -24.92 14.45 4.05
C SER A 170 -24.30 15.49 5.00
N SER A 171 -22.97 15.64 4.97
CA SER A 171 -22.24 16.64 5.76
C SER A 171 -22.36 18.04 5.16
N LEU A 172 -22.40 18.16 3.83
CA LEU A 172 -22.64 19.42 3.11
C LEU A 172 -24.09 19.90 3.26
N ASP A 173 -25.07 18.99 3.25
CA ASP A 173 -26.48 19.32 3.45
C ASP A 173 -26.76 19.91 4.85
N ASN A 174 -26.01 19.44 5.86
CA ASN A 174 -26.10 19.95 7.23
C ASN A 174 -25.32 21.26 7.46
N ALA A 175 -24.37 21.60 6.59
CA ALA A 175 -23.53 22.79 6.72
C ALA A 175 -24.13 24.04 6.01
N TYR A 176 -24.97 23.85 4.98
CA TYR A 176 -25.62 24.94 4.23
C TYR A 176 -27.12 25.07 4.48
N ALA A 177 -27.70 24.33 5.43
CA ALA A 177 -29.08 24.51 5.83
C ALA A 177 -29.30 25.95 6.33
N ALA A 178 -30.00 26.76 5.53
CA ALA A 178 -30.42 28.09 5.94
C ALA A 178 -31.28 27.94 7.23
N PRO A 179 -31.03 28.75 8.27
CA PRO A 179 -31.87 28.71 9.46
C PRO A 179 -33.34 28.98 9.09
N PRO A 180 -34.31 28.33 9.76
CA PRO A 180 -35.73 28.58 9.53
C PRO A 180 -36.04 30.09 9.65
N SER A 181 -36.86 30.61 8.75
CA SER A 181 -37.19 32.05 8.63
C SER A 181 -37.92 32.67 9.83
N ASP A 182 -38.20 31.90 10.88
CA ASP A 182 -39.05 32.32 12.00
C ASP A 182 -38.29 33.02 13.14
N SER A 183 -36.96 33.16 13.05
CA SER A 183 -36.16 33.71 14.16
C SER A 183 -35.94 35.23 14.14
N TYR A 184 -36.44 35.98 13.16
CA TYR A 184 -36.42 37.45 13.20
C TYR A 184 -37.70 38.03 13.80
N SER A 185 -37.96 37.76 15.08
CA SER A 185 -38.84 38.62 15.87
C SER A 185 -38.05 39.87 16.30
N ALA A 186 -38.22 40.97 15.56
CA ALA A 186 -37.74 42.27 15.98
C ALA A 186 -38.47 42.71 17.27
N PRO A 187 -37.77 43.09 18.34
CA PRO A 187 -38.43 43.49 19.58
C PRO A 187 -39.00 44.89 19.46
N GLY A 188 -40.33 44.99 19.49
CA GLY A 188 -41.08 46.08 20.12
C GLY A 188 -41.16 47.42 19.39
N ALA A 189 -42.19 47.60 18.57
CA ALA A 189 -42.76 48.92 18.29
C ALA A 189 -44.10 49.08 19.02
N GLY A 190 -44.03 49.43 20.31
CA GLY A 190 -45.19 49.94 21.05
C GLY A 190 -45.30 51.44 20.88
N ARG A 191 -46.34 51.93 20.19
CA ARG A 191 -47.16 53.09 20.59
C ARG A 191 -48.26 53.38 19.56
N SER A 192 -49.50 53.33 20.08
CA SER A 192 -50.72 53.79 19.45
C SER A 192 -50.69 55.29 19.20
N LEU A 193 -50.91 55.73 17.95
CA LEU A 193 -51.33 57.09 17.62
C LEU A 193 -52.42 57.02 16.55
N SER A 194 -53.57 57.59 16.89
CA SER A 194 -54.80 57.61 16.11
C SER A 194 -54.66 58.41 14.81
N GLY A 195 -54.83 57.73 13.68
CA GLY A 195 -54.89 58.37 12.36
C GLY A 195 -56.24 59.02 12.11
N ARG A 196 -56.31 60.35 12.22
CA ARG A 196 -57.40 61.19 11.71
C ARG A 196 -57.37 61.15 10.17
N ARG A 197 -58.44 60.65 9.55
CA ARG A 197 -58.68 60.76 8.10
C ARG A 197 -58.77 62.24 7.70
N ARG A 198 -57.97 62.68 6.71
CA ARG A 198 -58.27 63.88 5.92
C ARG A 198 -58.57 63.45 4.48
N SER A 199 -59.80 63.78 4.09
CA SER A 199 -60.31 63.76 2.72
C SER A 199 -59.66 64.91 1.95
N PHE A 200 -59.24 64.66 0.72
CA PHE A 200 -59.02 65.70 -0.28
C PHE A 200 -59.86 65.34 -1.50
N GLY A 201 -60.70 66.29 -1.90
CA GLY A 201 -61.47 66.26 -3.14
C GLY A 201 -60.69 66.83 -4.30
#